data_AF-A0A835AM96-F1
#
_entry.id   AF-A0A835AM96-F1
#
_cell.length_a   1.000
_cell.length_b   1.000
_cell.length_c   1.000
_cell.angle_alpha   90.00
_cell.angle_beta   90.00
_cell.angle_gamma   90.00
#
_symmetry.space_group_name_H-M   'P 1'
#
loop_
_entity.id
_entity.type
_entity.pdbx_description
1 polymer ?
#
loop_
_entity_poly.entity_id
_entity_poly.type
_entity_poly.pdbx_seq_one_letter_code
_entity_poly.pdbx_strand_id
1 'polypeptide(L)'
;MTCRRLLLTFSVIAVGVSNATHGFHFEEATIASIHHGFNNGSLTSVALIRYYLDQIARLNPLLHAVIEVSPDALLDAARADAERASRHRRATAGGLHGIPVLLKDLIATRDRLNTTAGSFALLGSVVRRDAGVVARLRRAGAVVLGKTNLPEQHGAIVIENLDITNLSIIQNITKSGFQAAVPAEFKFNLNNYLSNLSYSPVRSLAEVIAFNNAHPVEEKLKQYGQQLLLLSENTTGIGPRERAAIHQMTELSANGVEKLMKKHQLDAIFTPDSSVTTVLAYNGLPGIEVPAGYDEKGVPFGICFGGLKGYEPRLIEMAYAFEQATKVRKPPMIKV
;
A
#
# COMPACT_ATOMS: atom_id res chain seq x y z
N MET A 1 -12.81 39.22 75.75
CA MET A 1 -12.06 38.16 76.45
C MET A 1 -12.74 36.85 76.07
N THR A 2 -12.18 35.88 75.35
CA THR A 2 -10.83 35.31 75.39
C THR A 2 -10.53 34.73 73.99
N CYS A 3 -9.43 35.14 73.37
CA CYS A 3 -9.00 34.70 72.05
C CYS A 3 -8.43 33.27 72.13
N ARG A 4 -9.12 32.25 71.60
CA ARG A 4 -8.58 30.90 71.43
C ARG A 4 -8.00 30.75 70.02
N ARG A 5 -6.67 30.75 69.93
CA ARG A 5 -5.93 30.39 68.71
C ARG A 5 -5.97 28.87 68.52
N LEU A 6 -6.57 28.40 67.43
CA LEU A 6 -6.53 27.00 67.03
C LEU A 6 -5.39 26.80 66.02
N LEU A 7 -4.35 26.07 66.42
CA LEU A 7 -3.27 25.63 65.53
C LEU A 7 -3.81 24.49 64.65
N LEU A 8 -3.97 24.72 63.34
CA LEU A 8 -4.19 23.65 62.35
C LEU A 8 -2.83 23.16 61.85
N THR A 9 -2.44 21.95 62.25
CA THR A 9 -1.29 21.23 61.68
C THR A 9 -1.67 20.70 60.31
N PHE A 10 -1.07 21.24 59.25
CA PHE A 10 -1.16 20.67 57.90
C PHE A 10 -0.33 19.38 57.84
N SER A 11 -0.98 18.22 57.86
CA SER A 11 -0.36 16.97 57.42
C SER A 11 -0.25 17.00 55.91
N VAL A 12 0.98 17.11 55.40
CA VAL A 12 1.29 16.93 53.98
C VAL A 12 1.08 15.45 53.65
N ILE A 13 -0.06 15.12 53.03
CA ILE A 13 -0.25 13.83 52.39
C ILE A 13 0.61 13.84 51.14
N ALA A 14 1.74 13.13 51.18
CA ALA A 14 2.50 12.82 49.98
C ALA A 14 1.62 11.93 49.11
N VAL A 15 0.98 12.52 48.10
CA VAL A 15 0.35 11.77 47.01
C VAL A 15 1.50 11.13 46.25
N GLY A 16 1.73 9.84 46.52
CA GLY A 16 2.60 9.03 45.69
C GLY A 16 2.05 9.07 44.27
N VAL A 17 2.78 9.72 43.37
CA VAL A 17 2.54 9.57 41.93
C VAL A 17 2.92 8.12 41.60
N SER A 18 1.93 7.24 41.61
CA SER A 18 2.05 5.95 40.95
C SER A 18 2.27 6.24 39.46
N ASN A 19 3.54 6.25 39.04
CA ASN A 19 3.90 6.03 37.65
C ASN A 19 3.51 4.60 37.31
N ALA A 20 2.22 4.38 37.08
CA ALA A 20 1.78 3.25 36.29
C ALA A 20 2.39 3.46 34.90
N THR A 21 3.48 2.76 34.61
CA THR A 21 4.04 2.60 33.27
C THR A 21 2.98 1.88 32.45
N HIS A 22 2.00 2.63 31.95
CA HIS A 22 1.02 2.12 31.02
C HIS A 22 1.79 1.82 29.73
N GLY A 23 2.02 0.53 29.46
CA GLY A 23 2.63 0.08 28.22
C GLY A 23 1.84 0.60 27.01
N PHE A 24 2.53 0.85 25.90
CA PHE A 24 1.89 1.25 24.66
C PHE A 24 1.05 0.10 24.08
N HIS A 25 -0.19 0.37 23.67
CA HIS A 25 -1.04 -0.61 23.00
C HIS A 25 -0.78 -0.61 21.50
N PHE A 26 -0.20 -1.70 20.97
CA PHE A 26 0.26 -1.77 19.57
C PHE A 26 -0.84 -2.14 18.58
N GLU A 27 -1.75 -3.04 18.94
CA GLU A 27 -2.79 -3.52 18.03
C GLU A 27 -3.77 -2.39 17.70
N GLU A 28 -4.15 -2.26 16.43
CA GLU A 28 -5.02 -1.19 15.92
C GLU A 28 -4.56 0.26 16.23
N ALA A 29 -3.30 0.45 16.63
CA ALA A 29 -2.77 1.77 16.93
C ALA A 29 -2.73 2.65 15.67
N THR A 30 -3.36 3.82 15.73
CA THR A 30 -3.26 4.83 14.65
C THR A 30 -1.89 5.50 14.67
N ILE A 31 -1.44 6.02 13.52
CA ILE A 31 -0.20 6.82 13.45
C ILE A 31 -0.21 7.97 14.47
N ALA A 32 -1.37 8.61 14.70
CA ALA A 32 -1.51 9.65 15.71
C ALA A 32 -1.26 9.13 17.14
N SER A 33 -1.80 7.95 17.49
CA SER A 33 -1.55 7.33 18.80
C SER A 33 -0.09 6.92 18.97
N ILE A 34 0.56 6.42 17.92
CA ILE A 34 1.99 6.08 17.91
C ILE A 34 2.83 7.33 18.18
N HIS A 35 2.56 8.45 17.49
CA HIS A 35 3.25 9.71 17.75
C HIS A 35 3.00 10.23 19.16
N HIS A 36 1.80 10.08 19.70
CA HIS A 36 1.53 10.39 21.10
C HIS A 36 2.42 9.55 22.04
N GLY A 37 2.57 8.24 21.77
CA GLY A 37 3.49 7.36 22.48
C GLY A 37 4.96 7.77 22.36
N PHE A 38 5.39 8.23 21.18
CA PHE A 38 6.73 8.78 21.00
C PHE A 38 6.94 10.07 21.81
N ASN A 39 5.94 10.94 21.85
CA ASN A 39 6.03 12.25 22.50
C ASN A 39 5.99 12.17 24.03
N ASN A 40 5.20 11.25 24.59
CA ASN A 40 5.08 11.06 26.03
C ASN A 40 6.13 10.06 26.60
N GLY A 41 6.95 9.47 25.73
CA GLY A 41 8.01 8.52 26.10
C GLY A 41 7.53 7.10 26.40
N SER A 42 6.25 6.77 26.19
CA SER A 42 5.72 5.42 26.40
C SER A 42 6.10 4.45 25.27
N LEU A 43 6.62 4.96 24.15
CA LEU A 43 7.04 4.19 22.99
C LEU A 43 8.30 4.80 22.35
N THR A 44 9.15 3.95 21.80
CA THR A 44 10.26 4.35 20.91
C THR A 44 10.09 3.71 19.53
N SER A 45 10.72 4.28 18.51
CA SER A 45 10.70 3.72 17.15
C SER A 45 11.34 2.32 17.16
N VAL A 46 12.43 2.11 17.90
CA VAL A 46 13.05 0.78 18.07
C VAL A 46 12.08 -0.22 18.69
N ALA A 47 11.33 0.15 19.73
CA ALA A 47 10.34 -0.73 20.35
C ALA A 47 9.20 -1.08 19.37
N LEU A 48 8.75 -0.10 18.59
CA LEU A 48 7.73 -0.29 17.55
C LEU A 48 8.22 -1.24 16.44
N ILE A 49 9.44 -1.06 15.95
CA ILE A 49 10.02 -1.95 14.93
C ILE A 49 10.19 -3.36 15.48
N ARG A 50 10.71 -3.53 16.70
CA ARG A 50 10.85 -4.86 17.34
C ARG A 50 9.51 -5.58 17.43
N TYR A 51 8.46 -4.89 17.88
CA TYR A 51 7.12 -5.46 17.94
C TYR A 51 6.68 -6.01 16.57
N TYR A 52 6.80 -5.23 15.50
CA TYR A 52 6.38 -5.70 14.17
C TYR A 52 7.30 -6.79 13.60
N LEU A 53 8.60 -6.78 13.89
CA LEU A 53 9.50 -7.87 13.51
C LEU A 53 9.09 -9.18 14.20
N ASP A 54 8.71 -9.13 15.48
CA ASP A 54 8.22 -10.29 16.22
C ASP A 54 6.88 -10.80 15.64
N GLN A 55 5.98 -9.88 15.26
CA GLN A 55 4.73 -10.26 14.58
C GLN A 55 5.00 -10.90 13.22
N ILE A 56 5.94 -10.37 12.43
CA ILE A 56 6.34 -10.96 11.14
C ILE A 56 6.90 -12.36 11.39
N ALA A 57 7.84 -12.53 12.33
CA ALA A 57 8.42 -13.84 12.63
C ALA A 57 7.35 -14.87 13.03
N ARG A 58 6.34 -14.45 13.80
CA ARG A 58 5.26 -15.31 14.28
C ARG A 58 4.21 -15.64 13.21
N LEU A 59 3.79 -14.66 12.43
CA LEU A 59 2.61 -14.77 11.55
C LEU A 59 2.95 -15.02 10.08
N ASN A 60 4.09 -14.52 9.62
CA ASN A 60 4.46 -14.61 8.22
C ASN A 60 4.71 -16.05 7.70
N PRO A 61 5.09 -17.05 8.53
CA PRO A 61 5.10 -18.45 8.09
C PRO A 61 3.74 -18.98 7.64
N LEU A 62 2.64 -18.36 8.09
CA LEU A 62 1.27 -18.68 7.66
C LEU A 62 0.78 -17.74 6.55
N LEU A 63 1.02 -16.43 6.72
CA LEU A 63 0.44 -15.40 5.85
C LEU A 63 1.23 -15.16 4.56
N HIS A 64 2.54 -15.42 4.57
CA HIS A 64 3.46 -15.14 3.46
C HIS A 64 3.32 -13.71 2.87
N ALA A 65 3.05 -12.74 3.74
CA ALA A 65 2.75 -11.35 3.37
C ALA A 65 4.02 -10.49 3.18
N VAL A 66 5.10 -10.80 3.90
CA VAL A 66 6.40 -10.12 3.82
C VAL A 66 7.39 -11.05 3.12
N ILE A 67 7.91 -10.64 1.97
CA ILE A 67 8.87 -11.44 1.19
C ILE A 67 10.31 -11.23 1.68
N GLU A 68 10.62 -10.04 2.18
CA GLU A 68 11.95 -9.69 2.67
C GLU A 68 11.85 -8.65 3.79
N VAL A 69 12.60 -8.83 4.87
CA VAL A 69 12.72 -7.86 5.97
C VAL A 69 13.99 -7.05 5.77
N SER A 70 13.92 -5.74 6.02
CA SER A 70 15.09 -4.85 5.95
C SER A 70 16.09 -5.20 7.06
N PRO A 71 17.34 -5.56 6.72
CA PRO A 71 18.37 -5.80 7.72
C PRO A 71 18.81 -4.50 8.44
N ASP A 72 18.41 -3.33 7.94
CA ASP A 72 18.69 -2.01 8.51
C ASP A 72 17.54 -1.47 9.38
N ALA A 73 16.38 -2.13 9.45
CA ALA A 73 15.17 -1.56 10.08
C ALA A 73 15.39 -1.07 11.52
N LEU A 74 16.10 -1.85 12.35
CA LEU A 74 16.40 -1.47 13.73
C LEU A 74 17.41 -0.33 13.83
N LEU A 75 18.37 -0.25 12.90
CA LEU A 75 19.36 0.83 12.85
C LEU A 75 18.70 2.13 12.41
N ASP A 76 17.85 2.09 11.39
CA ASP A 76 17.06 3.23 10.94
C ASP A 76 16.11 3.72 12.04
N ALA A 77 15.49 2.81 12.80
CA ALA A 77 14.66 3.17 13.95
C ALA A 77 15.45 3.83 15.09
N ALA A 78 16.63 3.30 15.42
CA ALA A 78 17.50 3.89 16.44
C ALA A 78 17.95 5.30 16.04
N ARG A 79 18.20 5.54 14.75
CA ARG A 79 18.48 6.86 14.21
C ARG A 79 17.28 7.80 14.39
N ALA A 80 16.08 7.35 14.05
CA ALA A 80 14.86 8.15 14.22
C ALA A 80 14.63 8.55 15.69
N ASP A 81 14.91 7.65 16.64
CA ASP A 81 14.84 7.93 18.08
C ASP A 81 15.91 8.95 18.54
N ALA A 82 17.15 8.81 18.07
CA ALA A 82 18.22 9.76 18.37
C ALA A 82 17.92 11.16 17.82
N GLU A 83 17.42 11.25 16.59
CA GLU A 83 16.97 12.49 15.98
C GLU A 83 15.85 13.15 16.80
N ARG A 84 14.89 12.35 17.28
CA ARG A 84 13.79 12.82 18.15
C ARG A 84 14.31 13.37 19.48
N ALA A 85 15.29 12.70 20.10
CA ALA A 85 15.90 13.14 21.36
C ALA A 85 16.71 14.44 21.23
N SER A 86 17.32 14.68 20.06
CA SER A 86 18.19 15.86 19.80
C SER A 86 17.48 17.23 19.75
N ARG A 87 16.15 17.27 20.00
CA ARG A 87 15.29 18.47 20.01
C ARG A 87 15.34 19.36 18.76
N HIS A 88 15.84 18.85 17.62
CA HIS A 88 15.72 19.53 16.34
C HIS A 88 14.27 19.43 15.85
N ARG A 89 13.37 20.26 16.41
CA ARG A 89 11.92 20.31 16.11
C ARG A 89 11.59 20.42 14.61
N ARG A 90 12.53 20.91 13.79
CA ARG A 90 12.41 20.97 12.32
C ARG A 90 12.73 19.65 11.62
N ALA A 91 13.59 18.81 12.19
CA ALA A 91 13.93 17.48 11.67
C ALA A 91 12.90 16.41 12.05
N THR A 92 12.20 16.59 13.18
CA THR A 92 11.17 15.67 13.70
C THR A 92 9.77 15.91 13.15
N ALA A 93 9.62 16.77 12.13
CA ALA A 93 8.34 17.35 11.74
C ALA A 93 7.53 16.54 10.71
N GLY A 94 8.05 15.40 10.24
CA GLY A 94 7.31 14.53 9.33
C GLY A 94 6.27 13.70 10.08
N GLY A 95 5.02 13.69 9.62
CA GLY A 95 3.95 12.84 10.17
C GLY A 95 4.25 11.32 10.11
N LEU A 96 5.40 10.91 9.57
CA LEU A 96 5.86 9.52 9.48
C LEU A 96 7.21 9.28 10.18
N HIS A 97 7.74 10.24 10.95
CA HIS A 97 9.05 10.11 11.60
C HIS A 97 9.09 8.93 12.58
N GLY A 98 9.91 7.91 12.29
CA GLY A 98 10.03 6.67 13.06
C GLY A 98 8.92 5.64 12.82
N ILE A 99 7.98 5.92 11.90
CA ILE A 99 6.87 5.01 11.58
C ILE A 99 7.34 3.92 10.61
N PRO A 100 7.14 2.63 10.91
CA PRO A 100 7.41 1.55 9.97
C PRO A 100 6.49 1.60 8.76
N VAL A 101 7.06 1.37 7.58
CA VAL A 101 6.32 1.14 6.34
C VAL A 101 6.83 -0.12 5.65
N LEU A 102 5.92 -0.93 5.12
CA LEU A 102 6.25 -1.99 4.17
C LEU A 102 6.00 -1.48 2.75
N LEU A 103 6.86 -1.89 1.82
CA LEU A 103 6.76 -1.50 0.41
C LEU A 103 6.47 -2.73 -0.44
N LYS A 104 5.61 -2.61 -1.44
CA LYS A 104 5.40 -3.69 -2.41
C LYS A 104 6.72 -4.02 -3.11
N ASP A 105 7.04 -5.29 -3.35
CA ASP A 105 8.32 -5.72 -3.97
C ASP A 105 8.50 -5.32 -5.46
N LEU A 106 7.60 -4.47 -5.97
CA LEU A 106 7.73 -3.75 -7.23
C LEU A 106 8.36 -2.35 -7.05
N ILE A 107 8.41 -1.83 -5.83
CA ILE A 107 8.83 -0.46 -5.54
C ILE A 107 10.33 -0.46 -5.24
N ALA A 108 11.12 0.09 -6.17
CA ALA A 108 12.58 0.18 -6.06
C ALA A 108 13.06 0.89 -4.79
N THR A 109 13.98 0.27 -4.07
CA THR A 109 14.77 0.86 -2.98
C THR A 109 16.26 0.73 -3.27
N ARG A 110 17.03 1.81 -3.09
CA ARG A 110 18.49 1.80 -3.20
C ARG A 110 19.10 1.55 -1.83
N ASP A 111 18.94 0.33 -1.35
CA ASP A 111 19.46 -0.14 -0.07
C ASP A 111 19.84 -1.64 -0.19
N ARG A 112 19.83 -2.37 0.92
CA ARG A 112 20.16 -3.79 0.97
C ARG A 112 18.98 -4.72 0.69
N LEU A 113 17.78 -4.17 0.42
CA LEU A 113 16.63 -4.95 0.00
C LEU A 113 16.68 -5.22 -1.50
N ASN A 114 16.09 -6.33 -1.90
CA ASN A 114 15.81 -6.65 -3.27
C ASN A 114 14.58 -5.86 -3.80
N THR A 115 14.40 -5.88 -5.11
CA THR A 115 13.16 -5.44 -5.78
C THR A 115 12.93 -6.41 -6.92
N THR A 116 12.28 -7.53 -6.60
CA THR A 116 12.24 -8.71 -7.49
C THR A 116 10.96 -8.83 -8.28
N ALA A 117 9.96 -8.01 -7.99
CA ALA A 117 8.61 -8.23 -8.50
C ALA A 117 8.08 -9.65 -8.20
N GLY A 118 8.55 -10.27 -7.11
CA GLY A 118 8.25 -11.67 -6.77
C GLY A 118 8.90 -12.73 -7.68
N SER A 119 9.77 -12.36 -8.63
CA SER A 119 10.41 -13.29 -9.58
C SER A 119 11.86 -13.57 -9.20
N PHE A 120 12.26 -14.83 -9.27
CA PHE A 120 13.65 -15.25 -9.05
C PHE A 120 14.59 -14.70 -10.12
N ALA A 121 14.10 -14.42 -11.33
CA ALA A 121 14.87 -13.81 -12.42
C ALA A 121 15.49 -12.46 -12.03
N LEU A 122 14.90 -11.74 -11.08
CA LEU A 122 15.33 -10.43 -10.64
C LEU A 122 16.05 -10.44 -9.28
N LEU A 123 16.24 -11.61 -8.67
CA LEU A 123 16.93 -11.72 -7.40
C LEU A 123 18.37 -11.20 -7.52
N GLY A 124 18.79 -10.33 -6.59
CA GLY A 124 20.10 -9.69 -6.62
C GLY A 124 20.22 -8.50 -7.57
N SER A 125 19.15 -8.11 -8.28
CA SER A 125 19.15 -6.91 -9.11
C SER A 125 19.38 -5.65 -8.29
N VAL A 126 20.12 -4.70 -8.86
CA VAL A 126 20.50 -3.45 -8.21
C VAL A 126 19.93 -2.27 -8.99
N VAL A 127 19.01 -1.54 -8.35
CA VAL A 127 18.43 -0.31 -8.88
C VAL A 127 19.42 0.85 -8.77
N ARG A 128 19.28 1.88 -9.61
CA ARG A 128 20.16 3.07 -9.59
C ARG A 128 19.87 4.02 -8.42
N ARG A 129 18.61 4.07 -7.98
CA ARG A 129 18.11 5.01 -6.96
C ARG A 129 16.80 4.49 -6.37
N ASP A 130 16.41 5.07 -5.23
CA ASP A 130 15.06 4.93 -4.69
C ASP A 130 14.00 5.35 -5.72
N ALA A 131 12.87 4.65 -5.70
CA ALA A 131 11.64 5.15 -6.31
C ALA A 131 11.27 6.50 -5.69
N GLY A 132 10.60 7.37 -6.46
CA GLY A 132 10.26 8.72 -6.00
C GLY A 132 9.43 8.74 -4.71
N VAL A 133 8.54 7.76 -4.54
CA VAL A 133 7.74 7.58 -3.30
C VAL A 133 8.62 7.21 -2.11
N VAL A 134 9.59 6.31 -2.28
CA VAL A 134 10.51 5.86 -1.22
C VAL A 134 11.39 7.02 -0.76
N ALA A 135 11.95 7.78 -1.69
CA ALA A 135 12.75 8.95 -1.36
C ALA A 135 11.94 9.99 -0.54
N ARG A 136 10.63 10.11 -0.79
CA ARG A 136 9.74 10.99 0.00
C ARG A 136 9.42 10.40 1.37
N LEU A 137 9.17 9.10 1.46
CA LEU A 137 8.95 8.40 2.74
C LEU A 137 10.17 8.51 3.66
N ARG A 138 11.37 8.23 3.13
CA ARG A 138 12.63 8.37 3.89
C ARG A 138 12.87 9.81 4.33
N ARG A 139 12.61 10.80 3.47
CA ARG A 139 12.69 12.23 3.83
C ARG A 139 11.68 12.61 4.92
N ALA A 140 10.52 11.97 4.97
CA ALA A 140 9.52 12.14 6.02
C ALA A 140 9.87 11.39 7.33
N GLY A 141 11.02 10.71 7.38
CA GLY A 141 11.51 9.96 8.52
C GLY A 141 10.89 8.57 8.69
N ALA A 142 10.17 8.05 7.69
CA ALA A 142 9.62 6.71 7.74
C ALA A 142 10.73 5.65 7.72
N VAL A 143 10.54 4.57 8.48
CA VAL A 143 11.46 3.43 8.52
C VAL A 143 10.95 2.36 7.56
N VAL A 144 11.72 2.04 6.52
CA VAL A 144 11.38 0.95 5.59
C VAL A 144 11.63 -0.39 6.30
N LEU A 145 10.55 -1.06 6.72
CA LEU A 145 10.59 -2.32 7.46
C LEU A 145 10.95 -3.51 6.57
N GLY A 146 10.60 -3.46 5.28
CA GLY A 146 10.81 -4.56 4.35
C GLY A 146 9.93 -4.46 3.11
N LYS A 147 9.89 -5.57 2.37
CA LYS A 147 9.12 -5.75 1.14
C LYS A 147 7.94 -6.69 1.37
N THR A 148 6.75 -6.33 0.87
CA THR A 148 5.62 -7.25 0.86
C THR A 148 5.65 -8.14 -0.36
N ASN A 149 5.17 -9.36 -0.19
CA ASN A 149 4.86 -10.25 -1.29
C ASN A 149 3.81 -9.62 -2.22
N LEU A 150 3.75 -10.09 -3.46
CA LEU A 150 2.72 -9.73 -4.42
C LEU A 150 1.61 -10.77 -4.32
N PRO A 151 0.36 -10.40 -4.01
CA PRO A 151 -0.73 -11.36 -4.08
C PRO A 151 -0.82 -11.93 -5.49
N GLU A 152 -0.61 -13.23 -5.62
CA GLU A 152 -1.04 -14.00 -6.78
C GLU A 152 -2.59 -14.05 -6.71
N GLN A 153 -3.24 -13.59 -7.78
CA GLN A 153 -4.66 -13.21 -7.90
C GLN A 153 -5.64 -13.87 -6.91
N HIS A 154 -6.24 -13.05 -6.04
CA HIS A 154 -7.57 -13.33 -5.48
C HIS A 154 -8.42 -12.06 -5.68
N GLY A 155 -9.05 -11.97 -6.86
CA GLY A 155 -10.04 -10.95 -7.15
C GLY A 155 -11.41 -11.35 -6.60
N ALA A 156 -12.16 -10.38 -6.08
CA ALA A 156 -13.49 -10.58 -5.53
C ALA A 156 -14.55 -10.88 -6.61
N ILE A 157 -15.67 -11.47 -6.17
CA ILE A 157 -16.85 -11.80 -6.98
C ILE A 157 -17.69 -10.54 -7.19
N VAL A 158 -18.14 -10.31 -8.43
CA VAL A 158 -18.96 -9.16 -8.83
C VAL A 158 -20.40 -9.32 -8.33
N ILE A 159 -20.97 -8.27 -7.74
CA ILE A 159 -22.42 -8.11 -7.54
C ILE A 159 -22.90 -6.96 -8.43
N GLU A 160 -23.97 -7.18 -9.18
CA GLU A 160 -24.54 -6.28 -10.18
C GLU A 160 -25.51 -5.26 -9.56
N ASN A 161 -25.41 -3.98 -10.00
CA ASN A 161 -26.52 -3.03 -10.24
C ASN A 161 -26.01 -1.59 -10.44
N LEU A 162 -25.25 -1.35 -11.50
CA LEU A 162 -25.03 -0.01 -12.03
C LEU A 162 -25.13 -0.04 -13.55
N ASP A 163 -26.06 0.75 -14.12
CA ASP A 163 -26.12 1.00 -15.56
C ASP A 163 -25.07 2.03 -15.96
N ILE A 164 -23.79 1.62 -15.89
CA ILE A 164 -22.68 2.40 -16.44
C ILE A 164 -22.60 2.08 -17.94
N THR A 165 -22.81 3.09 -18.78
CA THR A 165 -22.62 2.95 -20.23
C THR A 165 -21.21 2.42 -20.53
N ASN A 166 -21.13 1.40 -21.39
CA ASN A 166 -19.91 0.69 -21.80
C ASN A 166 -19.23 -0.20 -20.73
N LEU A 167 -19.84 -0.43 -19.55
CA LEU A 167 -19.22 -1.24 -18.49
C LEU A 167 -18.81 -2.65 -18.97
N SER A 168 -19.70 -3.33 -19.71
CA SER A 168 -19.43 -4.66 -20.28
C SER A 168 -18.31 -4.67 -21.33
N ILE A 169 -18.06 -3.55 -21.99
CA ILE A 169 -16.94 -3.38 -22.94
C ILE A 169 -15.64 -3.13 -22.17
N ILE A 170 -15.68 -2.26 -21.17
CA ILE A 170 -14.53 -1.90 -20.32
C ILE A 170 -13.98 -3.15 -19.60
N GLN A 171 -14.86 -3.96 -19.05
CA GLN A 171 -14.50 -5.20 -18.34
C GLN A 171 -14.03 -6.33 -19.27
N ASN A 172 -14.25 -6.21 -20.59
CA ASN A 172 -13.82 -7.22 -21.54
C ASN A 172 -12.46 -6.85 -22.15
N ILE A 173 -11.42 -7.61 -21.79
CA ILE A 173 -10.03 -7.36 -22.23
C ILE A 173 -9.85 -7.39 -23.75
N THR A 174 -10.71 -8.11 -24.48
CA THR A 174 -10.63 -8.24 -25.94
C THR A 174 -11.33 -7.08 -26.66
N LYS A 175 -12.32 -6.45 -26.02
CA LYS A 175 -13.12 -5.35 -26.61
C LYS A 175 -12.69 -3.96 -26.16
N SER A 176 -12.10 -3.83 -24.98
CA SER A 176 -11.70 -2.55 -24.38
C SER A 176 -10.50 -1.89 -25.05
N GLY A 177 -9.67 -2.65 -25.76
CA GLY A 177 -8.35 -2.21 -26.23
C GLY A 177 -7.19 -2.69 -25.34
N PHE A 178 -7.50 -3.22 -24.15
CA PHE A 178 -6.52 -3.72 -23.19
C PHE A 178 -5.53 -4.71 -23.80
N GLN A 179 -6.04 -5.73 -24.52
CA GLN A 179 -5.20 -6.78 -25.12
C GLN A 179 -4.22 -6.25 -26.17
N ALA A 180 -4.51 -5.12 -26.82
CA ALA A 180 -3.60 -4.50 -27.78
C ALA A 180 -2.59 -3.59 -27.06
N ALA A 181 -3.07 -2.72 -26.17
CA ALA A 181 -2.23 -1.70 -25.54
C ALA A 181 -1.30 -2.25 -24.46
N VAL A 182 -1.83 -3.00 -23.48
CA VAL A 182 -1.10 -3.34 -22.25
C VAL A 182 0.10 -4.26 -22.49
N PRO A 183 0.01 -5.34 -23.30
CA PRO A 183 1.18 -6.17 -23.60
C PRO A 183 2.30 -5.39 -24.29
N ALA A 184 1.96 -4.46 -25.20
CA ALA A 184 2.92 -3.66 -25.93
C ALA A 184 3.63 -2.64 -25.03
N GLU A 185 2.86 -1.95 -24.19
CA GLU A 185 3.42 -1.06 -23.16
C GLU A 185 4.25 -1.82 -22.14
N PHE A 186 3.81 -3.00 -21.71
CA PHE A 186 4.53 -3.83 -20.74
C PHE A 186 5.91 -4.24 -21.25
N LYS A 187 6.00 -4.81 -22.46
CA LYS A 187 7.30 -5.17 -23.08
C LYS A 187 8.22 -3.96 -23.15
N PHE A 188 7.72 -2.86 -23.69
CA PHE A 188 8.52 -1.63 -23.86
C PHE A 188 9.04 -1.10 -22.52
N ASN A 189 8.15 -0.92 -21.54
CA ASN A 189 8.50 -0.36 -20.24
C ASN A 189 9.38 -1.29 -19.42
N LEU A 190 9.14 -2.59 -19.44
CA LEU A 190 9.96 -3.57 -18.72
C LEU A 190 11.38 -3.62 -19.29
N ASN A 191 11.54 -3.70 -20.62
CA ASN A 191 12.87 -3.70 -21.24
C ASN A 191 13.63 -2.40 -20.92
N ASN A 192 12.95 -1.25 -20.99
CA ASN A 192 13.54 0.03 -20.59
C ASN A 192 13.93 0.05 -19.10
N TYR A 193 13.11 -0.50 -18.21
CA TYR A 193 13.44 -0.62 -16.79
C TYR A 193 14.69 -1.50 -16.57
N LEU A 194 14.70 -2.72 -17.11
CA LEU A 194 15.77 -3.71 -16.91
C LEU A 194 17.13 -3.25 -17.48
N SER A 195 17.12 -2.64 -18.67
CA SER A 195 18.32 -2.05 -19.27
C SER A 195 18.91 -0.91 -18.44
N ASN A 196 18.08 -0.18 -17.69
CA ASN A 196 18.52 0.92 -16.83
C ASN A 196 18.96 0.50 -15.42
N LEU A 197 18.84 -0.78 -15.03
CA LEU A 197 19.35 -1.26 -13.75
C LEU A 197 20.87 -1.17 -13.68
N SER A 198 21.42 -0.86 -12.50
CA SER A 198 22.88 -0.86 -12.29
C SER A 198 23.45 -2.26 -12.51
N TYR A 199 22.76 -3.27 -11.97
CA TYR A 199 23.04 -4.68 -12.18
C TYR A 199 21.72 -5.45 -12.22
N SER A 200 21.65 -6.49 -13.03
CA SER A 200 20.51 -7.41 -13.09
C SER A 200 20.96 -8.70 -13.77
N PRO A 201 20.51 -9.89 -13.30
CA PRO A 201 20.75 -11.16 -14.01
C PRO A 201 20.12 -11.20 -15.40
N VAL A 202 19.03 -10.45 -15.60
CA VAL A 202 18.29 -10.34 -16.87
C VAL A 202 18.15 -8.89 -17.30
N ARG A 203 18.24 -8.61 -18.60
CA ARG A 203 18.19 -7.25 -19.19
C ARG A 203 17.02 -7.03 -20.14
N SER A 204 16.20 -8.05 -20.38
CA SER A 204 15.05 -7.99 -21.27
C SER A 204 13.94 -8.97 -20.86
N LEU A 205 12.72 -8.75 -21.35
CA LEU A 205 11.59 -9.66 -21.21
C LEU A 205 11.89 -11.03 -21.84
N ALA A 206 12.59 -11.07 -22.97
CA ALA A 206 13.04 -12.30 -23.59
C ALA A 206 13.95 -13.12 -22.65
N GLU A 207 14.87 -12.45 -21.95
CA GLU A 207 15.73 -13.10 -20.95
C GLU A 207 14.97 -13.56 -19.71
N VAL A 208 13.94 -12.81 -19.27
CA VAL A 208 13.04 -13.27 -18.19
C VAL A 208 12.31 -14.55 -18.62
N ILE A 209 11.76 -14.60 -19.83
CA ILE A 209 11.08 -15.80 -20.35
C ILE A 209 12.05 -16.99 -20.43
N ALA A 210 13.28 -16.74 -20.91
CA ALA A 210 14.32 -17.76 -20.97
C ALA A 210 14.71 -18.27 -19.58
N PHE A 211 14.85 -17.36 -18.60
CA PHE A 211 15.10 -17.73 -17.20
C PHE A 211 13.97 -18.61 -16.65
N ASN A 212 12.72 -18.22 -16.85
CA ASN A 212 11.56 -18.98 -16.38
C ASN A 212 11.52 -20.39 -16.99
N ASN A 213 11.84 -20.52 -18.27
CA ASN A 213 11.92 -21.83 -18.93
C ASN A 213 13.04 -22.71 -18.37
N ALA A 214 14.15 -22.11 -17.93
CA ALA A 214 15.25 -22.82 -17.28
C ALA A 214 14.95 -23.16 -15.81
N HIS A 215 14.04 -22.43 -15.15
CA HIS A 215 13.68 -22.59 -13.73
C HIS A 215 12.16 -22.75 -13.52
N PRO A 216 11.52 -23.76 -14.15
CA PRO A 216 10.06 -23.87 -14.23
C PRO A 216 9.40 -24.21 -12.88
N VAL A 217 10.16 -24.73 -11.91
CA VAL A 217 9.66 -25.09 -10.58
C VAL A 217 9.64 -23.86 -9.68
N GLU A 218 10.75 -23.12 -9.63
CA GLU A 218 10.92 -21.89 -8.86
C GLU A 218 9.94 -20.81 -9.30
N GLU A 219 9.77 -20.65 -10.62
CA GLU A 219 8.85 -19.68 -11.24
C GLU A 219 7.42 -20.25 -11.37
N LYS A 220 7.14 -21.42 -10.76
CA LYS A 220 5.80 -22.06 -10.68
C LYS A 220 5.05 -22.12 -12.02
N LEU A 221 5.75 -22.39 -13.13
CA LEU A 221 5.16 -22.37 -14.47
C LEU A 221 4.01 -23.39 -14.63
N LYS A 222 4.02 -24.49 -13.85
CA LYS A 222 2.92 -25.46 -13.85
C LYS A 222 1.61 -24.88 -13.29
N GLN A 223 1.69 -23.98 -12.32
CA GLN A 223 0.53 -23.43 -11.64
C GLN A 223 -0.03 -22.20 -12.37
N TYR A 224 0.85 -21.33 -12.87
CA TYR A 224 0.44 -20.02 -13.40
C TYR A 224 0.81 -19.79 -14.87
N GLY A 225 1.76 -20.55 -15.40
CA GLY A 225 2.29 -20.32 -16.75
C GLY A 225 2.96 -18.96 -16.91
N GLN A 226 3.12 -18.54 -18.17
CA GLN A 226 3.70 -17.23 -18.52
C GLN A 226 3.15 -16.68 -19.85
N GLN A 227 1.90 -17.01 -20.18
CA GLN A 227 1.28 -16.68 -21.46
C GLN A 227 1.22 -15.17 -21.70
N LEU A 228 1.02 -14.36 -20.65
CA LEU A 228 1.04 -12.90 -20.77
C LEU A 228 2.44 -12.36 -21.09
N LEU A 229 3.51 -12.98 -20.58
CA LEU A 229 4.88 -12.61 -20.92
C LEU A 229 5.16 -12.95 -22.40
N LEU A 230 4.78 -14.15 -22.84
CA LEU A 230 4.90 -14.58 -24.23
C LEU A 230 4.10 -13.70 -25.20
N LEU A 231 2.86 -13.36 -24.84
CA LEU A 231 2.02 -12.43 -25.61
C LEU A 231 2.68 -11.06 -25.73
N SER A 232 3.21 -10.54 -24.62
CA SER A 232 3.88 -9.24 -24.58
C SER A 232 5.15 -9.25 -25.40
N GLU A 233 5.97 -10.30 -25.32
CA GLU A 233 7.19 -10.44 -26.10
C GLU A 233 6.92 -10.49 -27.61
N ASN A 234 5.78 -11.03 -28.04
CA ASN A 234 5.40 -11.07 -29.45
C ASN A 234 4.90 -9.71 -30.01
N THR A 235 4.81 -8.67 -29.17
CA THR A 235 4.43 -7.33 -29.64
C THR A 235 5.58 -6.63 -30.36
N THR A 236 5.23 -5.75 -31.30
CA THR A 236 6.18 -4.96 -32.10
C THR A 236 6.33 -3.52 -31.59
N GLY A 237 5.81 -3.22 -30.40
CA GLY A 237 5.83 -1.89 -29.78
C GLY A 237 4.55 -1.09 -29.99
N ILE A 238 4.59 0.21 -29.69
CA ILE A 238 3.41 1.09 -29.72
C ILE A 238 3.23 1.67 -31.13
N GLY A 239 2.38 1.04 -31.94
CA GLY A 239 2.00 1.45 -33.28
C GLY A 239 0.66 2.20 -33.35
N PRO A 240 0.13 2.44 -34.56
CA PRO A 240 -1.18 3.06 -34.74
C PRO A 240 -2.33 2.29 -34.06
N ARG A 241 -2.27 0.94 -34.09
CA ARG A 241 -3.27 0.07 -33.45
C ARG A 241 -3.27 0.25 -31.93
N GLU A 242 -2.09 0.24 -31.31
CA GLU A 242 -1.93 0.37 -29.86
C GLU A 242 -2.33 1.78 -29.40
N ARG A 243 -1.95 2.82 -30.15
CA ARG A 243 -2.41 4.20 -29.88
C ARG A 243 -3.93 4.33 -29.97
N ALA A 244 -4.56 3.73 -30.97
CA ALA A 244 -6.02 3.72 -31.09
C ALA A 244 -6.67 2.98 -29.92
N ALA A 245 -6.08 1.86 -29.46
CA ALA A 245 -6.56 1.12 -28.31
C ALA A 245 -6.43 1.89 -26.99
N ILE A 246 -5.32 2.61 -26.77
CA ILE A 246 -5.13 3.50 -25.62
C ILE A 246 -6.18 4.62 -25.62
N HIS A 247 -6.39 5.25 -26.78
CA HIS A 247 -7.42 6.27 -26.95
C HIS A 247 -8.82 5.70 -26.67
N GLN A 248 -9.13 4.52 -27.20
CA GLN A 248 -10.41 3.85 -26.96
C GLN A 248 -10.64 3.58 -25.46
N MET A 249 -9.65 3.05 -24.73
CA MET A 249 -9.79 2.83 -23.29
C MET A 249 -10.11 4.13 -22.54
N THR A 250 -9.43 5.22 -22.90
CA THR A 250 -9.64 6.55 -22.31
C THR A 250 -11.06 7.06 -22.63
N GLU A 251 -11.49 6.97 -23.89
CA GLU A 251 -12.82 7.38 -24.34
C GLU A 251 -13.95 6.56 -23.70
N LEU A 252 -13.76 5.25 -23.49
CA LEU A 252 -14.76 4.40 -22.84
C LEU A 252 -15.04 4.87 -21.41
N SER A 253 -13.99 5.21 -20.66
CA SER A 253 -14.14 5.73 -19.29
C SER A 253 -14.69 7.16 -19.28
N ALA A 254 -14.20 8.04 -20.18
CA ALA A 254 -14.67 9.42 -20.30
C ALA A 254 -16.17 9.51 -20.65
N ASN A 255 -16.62 8.73 -21.64
CA ASN A 255 -18.01 8.70 -22.09
C ASN A 255 -18.93 7.87 -21.18
N GLY A 256 -18.35 7.07 -20.27
CA GLY A 256 -19.06 6.32 -19.25
C GLY A 256 -19.15 7.10 -17.94
N VAL A 257 -18.26 6.79 -17.00
CA VAL A 257 -18.33 7.27 -15.61
C VAL A 257 -18.17 8.78 -15.49
N GLU A 258 -17.24 9.37 -16.23
CA GLU A 258 -16.96 10.80 -16.11
C GLU A 258 -18.13 11.64 -16.64
N LYS A 259 -18.69 11.25 -17.79
CA LYS A 259 -19.90 11.86 -18.35
C LYS A 259 -21.10 11.73 -17.40
N LEU A 260 -21.30 10.56 -16.80
CA LEU A 260 -22.37 10.32 -15.83
C LEU A 260 -22.24 11.26 -14.62
N MET A 261 -21.05 11.31 -14.02
CA MET A 261 -20.77 12.16 -12.86
C MET A 261 -21.00 13.64 -13.18
N LYS A 262 -20.50 14.13 -14.33
CA LYS A 262 -20.70 15.53 -14.75
C LYS A 262 -22.17 15.85 -15.02
N LYS A 263 -22.87 14.98 -15.76
CA LYS A 263 -24.29 15.18 -16.12
C LYS A 263 -25.18 15.30 -14.88
N HIS A 264 -24.91 14.48 -13.86
CA HIS A 264 -25.71 14.44 -12.64
C HIS A 264 -25.11 15.24 -11.48
N GLN A 265 -24.00 15.97 -11.71
CA GLN A 265 -23.30 16.76 -10.69
C GLN A 265 -22.95 15.94 -9.44
N LEU A 266 -22.45 14.72 -9.64
CA LEU A 266 -22.12 13.80 -8.57
C LEU A 266 -20.74 14.12 -7.97
N ASP A 267 -20.64 14.11 -6.65
CA ASP A 267 -19.37 14.26 -5.95
C ASP A 267 -18.56 12.96 -5.85
N ALA A 268 -19.24 11.81 -5.94
CA ALA A 268 -18.64 10.48 -6.01
C ALA A 268 -19.62 9.45 -6.62
N ILE A 269 -19.07 8.33 -7.07
CA ILE A 269 -19.80 7.07 -7.26
C ILE A 269 -19.35 6.08 -6.18
N PHE A 270 -20.19 5.12 -5.82
CA PHE A 270 -19.80 4.07 -4.88
C PHE A 270 -20.19 2.69 -5.42
N THR A 271 -19.32 1.70 -5.21
CA THR A 271 -19.58 0.29 -5.55
C THR A 271 -19.13 -0.65 -4.44
N PRO A 272 -19.77 -1.81 -4.27
CA PRO A 272 -19.18 -2.91 -3.52
C PRO A 272 -17.84 -3.33 -4.11
N ASP A 273 -16.85 -3.51 -3.25
CA ASP A 273 -15.50 -3.98 -3.55
C ASP A 273 -14.86 -3.24 -4.75
N SER A 274 -14.06 -3.95 -5.54
CA SER A 274 -13.28 -3.42 -6.65
C SER A 274 -14.08 -3.24 -7.95
N SER A 275 -15.41 -3.29 -7.93
CA SER A 275 -16.26 -3.40 -9.13
C SER A 275 -16.07 -2.25 -10.14
N VAL A 276 -15.71 -1.05 -9.67
CA VAL A 276 -15.49 0.13 -10.53
C VAL A 276 -14.01 0.38 -10.89
N THR A 277 -13.09 -0.41 -10.35
CA THR A 277 -11.64 -0.12 -10.43
C THR A 277 -11.12 -0.04 -11.86
N THR A 278 -11.52 -0.93 -12.77
CA THR A 278 -11.10 -0.89 -14.18
C THR A 278 -11.58 0.38 -14.88
N VAL A 279 -12.80 0.83 -14.58
CA VAL A 279 -13.39 2.04 -15.14
C VAL A 279 -12.61 3.28 -14.69
N LEU A 280 -12.24 3.32 -13.40
CA LEU A 280 -11.41 4.39 -12.86
C LEU A 280 -9.99 4.35 -13.44
N ALA A 281 -9.40 3.16 -13.55
CA ALA A 281 -8.02 2.98 -13.98
C ALA A 281 -7.76 3.43 -15.42
N TYR A 282 -8.66 3.14 -16.37
CA TYR A 282 -8.45 3.46 -17.80
C TYR A 282 -8.29 4.94 -18.10
N ASN A 283 -8.83 5.83 -17.26
CA ASN A 283 -8.68 7.27 -17.42
C ASN A 283 -7.99 7.91 -16.21
N GLY A 284 -7.36 7.12 -15.33
CA GLY A 284 -6.63 7.64 -14.17
C GLY A 284 -7.51 8.47 -13.21
N LEU A 285 -8.74 8.01 -12.97
CA LEU A 285 -9.64 8.60 -11.99
C LEU A 285 -9.31 8.06 -10.59
N PRO A 286 -9.40 8.88 -9.53
CA PRO A 286 -9.11 8.44 -8.17
C PRO A 286 -10.21 7.52 -7.63
N GLY A 287 -9.78 6.56 -6.80
CA GLY A 287 -10.67 5.70 -6.02
C GLY A 287 -10.10 5.45 -4.63
N ILE A 288 -10.97 5.28 -3.64
CA ILE A 288 -10.62 4.92 -2.26
C ILE A 288 -11.58 3.85 -1.75
N GLU A 289 -11.05 2.81 -1.10
CA GLU A 289 -11.85 1.71 -0.56
C GLU A 289 -11.78 1.71 0.97
N VAL A 290 -12.94 1.53 1.60
CA VAL A 290 -13.09 1.49 3.06
C VAL A 290 -13.82 0.21 3.45
N PRO A 291 -13.41 -0.50 4.54
CA PRO A 291 -14.14 -1.67 5.01
C PRO A 291 -15.61 -1.35 5.26
N ALA A 292 -16.51 -2.20 4.75
CA ALA A 292 -17.95 -2.01 4.83
C ALA A 292 -18.68 -3.14 5.57
N GLY A 293 -18.08 -4.31 5.69
CA GLY A 293 -18.66 -5.41 6.44
C GLY A 293 -17.97 -6.74 6.21
N TYR A 294 -18.70 -7.80 6.54
CA TYR A 294 -18.28 -9.18 6.38
C TYR A 294 -19.45 -9.99 5.80
N ASP A 295 -19.16 -10.94 4.91
CA ASP A 295 -20.16 -11.87 4.42
C ASP A 295 -20.55 -12.92 5.48
N GLU A 296 -21.47 -13.83 5.15
CA GLU A 296 -21.92 -14.90 6.06
C GLU A 296 -20.79 -15.84 6.51
N LYS A 297 -19.67 -15.88 5.79
CA LYS A 297 -18.48 -16.69 6.09
C LYS A 297 -17.41 -15.89 6.85
N GLY A 298 -17.66 -14.61 7.14
CA GLY A 298 -16.72 -13.74 7.81
C GLY A 298 -15.62 -13.17 6.89
N VAL A 299 -15.79 -13.25 5.57
CA VAL A 299 -14.87 -12.64 4.60
C VAL A 299 -15.14 -11.14 4.53
N PRO A 300 -14.14 -10.27 4.71
CA PRO A 300 -14.34 -8.83 4.65
C PRO A 300 -14.68 -8.37 3.23
N PHE A 301 -15.59 -7.40 3.11
CA PHE A 301 -15.86 -6.67 1.88
C PHE A 301 -15.80 -5.15 2.12
N GLY A 302 -15.49 -4.41 1.06
CA GLY A 302 -15.32 -2.96 1.07
C GLY A 302 -16.40 -2.23 0.30
N ILE A 303 -16.42 -0.90 0.48
CA ILE A 303 -17.06 0.02 -0.47
C ILE A 303 -15.97 0.88 -1.08
N CYS A 304 -15.91 0.88 -2.42
CA CYS A 304 -15.03 1.72 -3.20
C CYS A 304 -15.78 2.99 -3.64
N PHE A 305 -15.24 4.15 -3.27
CA PHE A 305 -15.67 5.46 -3.72
C PHE A 305 -14.79 5.89 -4.90
N GLY A 306 -15.40 6.22 -6.03
CA GLY A 306 -14.74 6.75 -7.22
C GLY A 306 -15.04 8.24 -7.43
N GLY A 307 -14.03 9.00 -7.85
CA GLY A 307 -14.12 10.45 -8.06
C GLY A 307 -13.66 10.89 -9.45
N LEU A 308 -13.86 12.17 -9.78
CA LEU A 308 -13.18 12.80 -10.92
C LEU A 308 -11.72 13.12 -10.56
N LYS A 309 -10.88 13.39 -11.58
CA LYS A 309 -9.48 13.82 -11.35
C LYS A 309 -9.44 15.04 -10.42
N GLY A 310 -8.61 14.99 -9.37
CA GLY A 310 -8.50 16.04 -8.37
C GLY A 310 -9.50 15.93 -7.21
N TYR A 311 -10.34 14.89 -7.17
CA TYR A 311 -11.32 14.69 -6.09
C TYR A 311 -10.75 13.93 -4.88
N GLU A 312 -9.44 13.64 -4.84
CA GLU A 312 -8.80 12.93 -3.73
C GLU A 312 -9.12 13.54 -2.36
N PRO A 313 -9.11 14.88 -2.14
CA PRO A 313 -9.50 15.45 -0.84
C PRO A 313 -10.96 15.13 -0.46
N ARG A 314 -11.90 15.24 -1.40
CA ARG A 314 -13.32 14.93 -1.17
C ARG A 314 -13.54 13.46 -0.88
N LEU A 315 -12.86 12.59 -1.64
CA LEU A 315 -12.92 11.15 -1.42
C LEU A 315 -12.40 10.76 -0.03
N ILE A 316 -11.33 11.40 0.44
CA ILE A 316 -10.81 11.19 1.81
C ILE A 316 -11.84 11.65 2.85
N GLU A 317 -12.48 12.81 2.68
CA GLU A 317 -13.52 13.31 3.58
C GLU A 317 -14.71 12.33 3.68
N MET A 318 -15.22 11.85 2.53
CA MET A 318 -16.32 10.90 2.47
C MET A 318 -15.95 9.54 3.08
N ALA A 319 -14.79 9.01 2.71
CA ALA A 319 -14.28 7.75 3.23
C ALA A 319 -14.09 7.80 4.75
N TYR A 320 -13.51 8.88 5.26
CA TYR A 320 -13.32 9.10 6.69
C TYR A 320 -14.67 9.22 7.42
N ALA A 321 -15.61 10.01 6.89
CA ALA A 321 -16.95 10.12 7.48
C ALA A 321 -17.66 8.75 7.55
N PHE A 322 -17.58 7.95 6.48
CA PHE A 322 -18.12 6.59 6.45
C PHE A 322 -17.43 5.67 7.47
N GLU A 323 -16.09 5.68 7.52
CA GLU A 323 -15.32 4.89 8.49
C GLU A 323 -15.70 5.25 9.93
N GLN A 324 -15.81 6.54 10.25
CA GLN A 324 -16.11 6.98 11.62
C GLN A 324 -17.57 6.72 12.01
N ALA A 325 -18.51 6.75 11.07
CA ALA A 325 -19.91 6.43 11.31
C ALA A 325 -20.13 4.92 11.52
N THR A 326 -19.37 4.08 10.82
CA THR A 326 -19.60 2.62 10.81
C THR A 326 -18.68 1.85 11.76
N LYS A 327 -17.39 2.21 11.82
CA LYS A 327 -16.33 1.52 12.60
C LYS A 327 -16.40 0.00 12.46
N VAL A 328 -16.72 -0.48 11.26
CA VAL A 328 -17.09 -1.88 11.03
C VAL A 328 -15.89 -2.83 11.00
N ARG A 329 -14.70 -2.31 10.68
CA ARG A 329 -13.45 -3.06 10.64
C ARG A 329 -13.18 -3.70 12.00
N LYS A 330 -12.91 -5.01 11.97
CA LYS A 330 -12.41 -5.80 13.10
C LYS A 330 -11.06 -6.41 12.74
N PRO A 331 -10.11 -6.51 13.69
CA PRO A 331 -8.86 -7.22 13.45
C PRO A 331 -9.13 -8.72 13.15
N PRO A 332 -8.35 -9.35 12.26
CA PRO A 332 -8.52 -10.77 11.94
C PRO A 332 -8.12 -11.65 13.14
N MET A 333 -8.89 -12.71 13.39
CA MET A 333 -8.50 -13.74 14.36
C MET A 333 -7.59 -14.75 13.68
N ILE A 334 -6.27 -14.60 13.86
CA ILE A 334 -5.30 -15.57 13.36
C ILE A 334 -5.03 -16.59 14.46
N LYS A 335 -5.41 -17.85 14.20
CA LYS A 335 -5.02 -18.98 15.05
C LYS A 335 -3.58 -19.36 14.67
N VAL A 336 -2.66 -19.12 15.60
CA VAL A 336 -1.24 -19.54 15.52
C VAL A 336 -1.05 -20.78 16.37
#